data_AF-A0A3A6NIZ6-F1
#
_entry.id   AF-A0A3A6NIZ6-F1
#
_cell.length_a   1.000
_cell.length_b   1.000
_cell.length_c   1.000
_cell.angle_alpha   90.00
_cell.angle_beta   90.00
_cell.angle_gamma   90.00
#
_symmetry.space_group_name_H-M   'P 1'
#
loop_
_entity.id
_entity.type
_entity.pdbx_description
1 polymer ?
#
loop_
_entity_poly.entity_id
_entity_poly.type
_entity_poly.pdbx_seq_one_letter_code
_entity_poly.pdbx_strand_id
1 'polypeptide(L)'
;MVLCSLYLWYPLSMQHSIIKRWRRKNMQLAKDKLLSVLVSYIKEGKDLEDIALSTIAKDAEIGKSTVYEYFSSKDEMIEETYRYLLKHYEDILLSNLELMDFENAFKEEIRRSLFVMKDAQALMEAIMKHPSTKMMRLNHELKDEIKHIQDAMQKRFESIMRVGVIEGKIPAKVPNPHKRYVIQALISGLMFQFVHQEMDMDEDELIELIYQEVRKTLSWHKTWLEGDLESCFFVWNFKRFRWWLAFSYLSIYNGSDY
;
A
#
# COMPACT_ATOMS: atom_id res chain seq x y z
N MET A 1 -28.35 11.14 27.85
CA MET A 1 -29.36 12.19 28.11
C MET A 1 -29.48 13.26 27.03
N VAL A 2 -28.55 13.40 26.07
CA VAL A 2 -28.62 14.46 25.02
C VAL A 2 -29.56 14.12 23.85
N LEU A 3 -29.90 12.85 23.62
CA LEU A 3 -30.76 12.45 22.50
C LEU A 3 -32.26 12.73 22.71
N CYS A 4 -32.74 12.85 23.96
CA CYS A 4 -34.17 13.07 24.23
C CYS A 4 -34.63 14.51 23.93
N SER A 5 -33.75 15.50 23.97
CA SER A 5 -34.13 16.91 23.78
C SER A 5 -34.27 17.33 22.31
N LEU A 6 -33.79 16.53 21.35
CA LEU A 6 -33.86 16.80 19.91
C LEU A 6 -35.17 16.31 19.24
N TYR A 7 -35.96 15.47 19.92
CA TYR A 7 -37.21 14.91 19.38
C TYR A 7 -38.38 15.90 19.33
N LEU A 8 -38.28 17.05 19.99
CA LEU A 8 -39.38 18.00 20.11
C LEU A 8 -39.41 19.10 19.03
N TRP A 9 -38.41 19.19 18.15
CA TRP A 9 -38.24 20.34 17.23
C TRP A 9 -38.02 19.99 15.75
N TYR A 10 -37.89 18.70 15.39
CA TYR A 10 -37.65 18.28 14.01
C TYR A 10 -38.81 17.46 13.42
N PRO A 11 -39.20 17.67 12.16
CA PRO A 11 -40.20 16.83 11.48
C PRO A 11 -39.76 15.35 11.41
N LEU A 12 -40.72 14.41 11.49
CA LEU A 12 -40.49 12.96 11.56
C LEU A 12 -39.55 12.41 10.47
N SER A 13 -39.56 12.99 9.26
CA SER A 13 -38.66 12.63 8.15
C SER A 13 -37.19 12.97 8.44
N MET A 14 -36.94 14.03 9.21
CA MET A 14 -35.62 14.50 9.61
C MET A 14 -35.12 13.74 10.86
N GLN A 15 -36.03 13.33 11.76
CA GLN A 15 -35.69 12.40 12.84
C GLN A 15 -35.25 11.03 12.29
N HIS A 16 -35.96 10.51 11.28
CA HIS A 16 -35.59 9.26 10.61
C HIS A 16 -34.21 9.32 9.92
N SER A 17 -33.89 10.45 9.29
CA SER A 17 -32.59 10.62 8.62
C SER A 17 -31.43 10.77 9.62
N ILE A 18 -31.65 11.45 10.75
CA ILE A 18 -30.70 11.58 11.86
C ILE A 18 -30.42 10.22 12.51
N ILE A 19 -31.46 9.45 12.81
CA ILE A 19 -31.32 8.09 13.40
C ILE A 19 -30.59 7.16 12.43
N LYS A 20 -30.93 7.18 11.13
CA LYS A 20 -30.21 6.38 10.12
C LYS A 20 -28.75 6.79 9.97
N ARG A 21 -28.42 8.08 10.13
CA ARG A 21 -27.04 8.60 10.06
C ARG A 21 -26.25 8.21 11.31
N TRP A 22 -26.84 8.35 12.50
CA TRP A 22 -26.24 7.96 13.78
C TRP A 22 -25.98 6.45 13.82
N ARG A 23 -26.96 5.63 13.40
CA ARG A 23 -26.83 4.18 13.31
C ARG A 23 -25.69 3.78 12.37
N ARG A 24 -25.61 4.37 11.17
CA ARG A 24 -24.50 4.15 10.24
C ARG A 24 -23.14 4.52 10.83
N LYS A 25 -23.05 5.66 11.52
CA LYS A 25 -21.80 6.11 12.15
C LYS A 25 -21.33 5.15 13.25
N ASN A 26 -22.24 4.69 14.11
CA ASN A 26 -21.89 3.75 15.17
C ASN A 26 -21.58 2.35 14.64
N MET A 27 -22.25 1.92 13.58
CA MET A 27 -21.94 0.68 12.89
C MET A 27 -20.53 0.71 12.31
N GLN A 28 -20.13 1.82 11.68
CA GLN A 28 -18.77 2.00 11.19
C GLN A 28 -17.75 1.97 12.34
N LEU A 29 -18.02 2.68 13.45
CA LEU A 29 -17.14 2.70 14.62
C LEU A 29 -16.91 1.29 15.22
N ALA A 30 -17.96 0.47 15.30
CA ALA A 30 -17.84 -0.89 15.80
C ALA A 30 -17.05 -1.80 14.85
N LYS A 31 -17.27 -1.67 13.54
CA LYS A 31 -16.48 -2.37 12.51
C LYS A 31 -15.02 -1.96 12.60
N ASP A 32 -14.72 -0.67 12.66
CA ASP A 32 -13.35 -0.14 12.74
C ASP A 32 -12.61 -0.63 14.00
N LYS A 33 -13.29 -0.69 15.15
CA LYS A 33 -12.72 -1.27 16.38
C LYS A 33 -12.31 -2.73 16.18
N LEU A 34 -13.19 -3.56 15.61
CA LEU A 34 -12.88 -4.96 15.34
C LEU A 34 -11.67 -5.09 14.41
N LEU A 35 -11.67 -4.36 13.29
CA LEU A 35 -10.55 -4.38 12.34
C LEU A 35 -9.24 -3.92 12.99
N SER A 36 -9.27 -2.88 13.84
CA SER A 36 -8.07 -2.38 14.53
C SER A 36 -7.42 -3.41 15.45
N VAL A 37 -8.22 -4.24 16.14
CA VAL A 37 -7.74 -5.33 16.99
C VAL A 37 -7.10 -6.44 16.15
N LEU A 38 -7.70 -6.80 15.01
CA LEU A 38 -7.05 -7.78 14.13
C LEU A 38 -5.75 -7.23 13.56
N VAL A 39 -5.69 -5.94 13.18
CA VAL A 39 -4.45 -5.30 12.74
C VAL A 39 -3.37 -5.38 13.81
N SER A 40 -3.68 -5.12 15.08
CA SER A 40 -2.70 -5.24 16.16
C SER A 40 -2.21 -6.68 16.32
N TYR A 41 -3.10 -7.67 16.26
CA TYR A 41 -2.72 -9.08 16.30
C TYR A 41 -1.79 -9.48 15.16
N ILE A 42 -2.08 -8.99 13.96
CA ILE A 42 -1.22 -9.24 12.80
C ILE A 42 0.17 -8.63 13.04
N LYS A 43 0.25 -7.37 13.50
CA LYS A 43 1.54 -6.70 13.79
C LYS A 43 2.31 -7.37 14.93
N GLU A 44 1.62 -8.04 15.85
CA GLU A 44 2.22 -8.85 16.92
C GLU A 44 2.67 -10.24 16.45
N GLY A 45 2.44 -10.61 15.20
CA GLY A 45 2.82 -11.92 14.68
C GLY A 45 1.90 -13.06 15.07
N LYS A 46 0.66 -12.77 15.53
CA LYS A 46 -0.29 -13.80 15.94
C LYS A 46 -0.97 -14.43 14.73
N ASP A 47 -1.14 -15.75 14.78
CA ASP A 47 -2.01 -16.45 13.82
C ASP A 47 -3.48 -16.11 14.11
N LEU A 48 -4.12 -15.40 13.18
CA LEU A 48 -5.52 -15.03 13.32
C LEU A 48 -6.44 -16.25 13.35
N GLU A 49 -6.04 -17.40 12.79
CA GLU A 49 -6.85 -18.63 12.79
C GLU A 49 -7.00 -19.21 14.19
N ASP A 50 -5.98 -19.08 15.04
CA ASP A 50 -5.98 -19.61 16.41
C ASP A 50 -6.77 -18.72 17.40
N ILE A 51 -7.05 -17.47 17.02
CA ILE A 51 -7.71 -16.52 17.91
C ILE A 51 -9.24 -16.74 17.89
N ALA A 52 -9.83 -17.07 19.04
CA ALA A 52 -11.28 -17.22 19.14
C ALA A 52 -12.01 -15.88 18.87
N LEU A 53 -13.14 -15.94 18.14
CA LEU A 53 -13.98 -14.76 17.84
C LEU A 53 -14.41 -13.99 19.11
N SER A 54 -14.63 -14.71 20.21
CA SER A 54 -14.95 -14.10 21.51
C SER A 54 -13.81 -13.25 22.08
N THR A 55 -12.56 -13.62 21.80
CA THR A 55 -11.38 -12.86 22.22
C THR A 55 -11.29 -11.56 21.42
N ILE A 56 -11.44 -11.64 20.09
CA ILE A 56 -11.51 -10.46 19.21
C ILE A 56 -12.60 -9.50 19.68
N ALA A 57 -13.81 -10.01 19.92
CA ALA A 57 -14.95 -9.20 20.35
C ALA A 57 -14.69 -8.52 21.70
N LYS A 58 -14.11 -9.27 22.66
CA LYS A 58 -13.75 -8.77 23.99
C LYS A 58 -12.72 -7.64 23.90
N ASP A 59 -11.65 -7.85 23.14
CA ASP A 59 -10.56 -6.87 23.02
C ASP A 59 -10.99 -5.63 22.23
N ALA A 60 -11.99 -5.76 21.35
CA ALA A 60 -12.63 -4.63 20.67
C ALA A 60 -13.72 -3.94 21.52
N GLU A 61 -14.03 -4.45 22.72
CA GLU A 61 -15.14 -4.00 23.56
C GLU A 61 -16.51 -4.08 22.85
N ILE A 62 -16.70 -5.11 22.01
CA ILE A 62 -17.93 -5.35 21.25
C ILE A 62 -18.58 -6.66 21.72
N GLY A 63 -19.91 -6.66 21.85
CA GLY A 63 -20.66 -7.87 22.17
C GLY A 63 -20.56 -8.92 21.04
N LYS A 64 -20.40 -10.20 21.39
CA LYS A 64 -20.25 -11.28 20.40
C LYS A 64 -21.41 -11.36 19.39
N SER A 65 -22.65 -11.10 19.82
CA SER A 65 -23.82 -11.05 18.93
C SER A 65 -23.73 -9.92 17.91
N THR A 66 -23.14 -8.79 18.30
CA THR A 66 -22.96 -7.60 17.47
C THR A 66 -21.88 -7.81 16.41
N VAL A 67 -20.92 -8.71 16.63
CA VAL A 67 -19.94 -9.08 15.61
C VAL A 67 -20.61 -9.71 14.37
N TYR A 68 -21.59 -10.59 14.59
CA TYR A 68 -22.34 -11.24 13.52
C TYR A 68 -23.30 -10.28 12.78
N GLU A 69 -23.49 -9.06 13.26
CA GLU A 69 -24.19 -8.01 12.52
C GLU A 69 -23.31 -7.38 11.42
N TYR A 70 -21.98 -7.54 11.51
CA TYR A 70 -21.01 -6.94 10.57
C TYR A 70 -20.32 -7.95 9.67
N PHE A 71 -20.11 -9.18 10.16
CA PHE A 71 -19.39 -10.22 9.46
C PHE A 71 -20.17 -11.53 9.55
N SER A 72 -20.40 -12.16 8.41
CA SER A 72 -21.07 -13.45 8.28
C SER A 72 -20.20 -14.59 8.80
N SER A 73 -18.87 -14.42 8.79
CA SER A 73 -17.91 -15.39 9.29
C SER A 73 -16.63 -14.72 9.81
N LYS A 74 -15.82 -15.49 10.56
CA LYS A 74 -14.48 -15.07 10.97
C LYS A 74 -13.56 -14.88 9.75
N ASP A 75 -13.71 -15.73 8.73
CA ASP A 75 -12.91 -15.64 7.50
C ASP A 75 -13.20 -14.33 6.75
N GLU A 76 -14.46 -13.93 6.63
CA GLU A 76 -14.86 -12.64 6.05
C GLU A 76 -14.27 -11.45 6.83
N MET A 77 -14.24 -11.54 8.17
CA MET A 77 -13.61 -10.51 9.00
C MET A 77 -12.11 -10.38 8.75
N ILE A 78 -11.43 -11.51 8.57
CA ILE A 78 -10.00 -11.54 8.26
C ILE A 78 -9.74 -10.93 6.87
N GLU A 79 -10.52 -11.32 5.85
CA GLU A 79 -10.47 -10.75 4.50
C GLU A 79 -10.66 -9.23 4.51
N GLU A 80 -11.69 -8.75 5.20
CA GLU A 80 -11.98 -7.33 5.35
C GLU A 80 -10.88 -6.58 6.11
N THR A 81 -10.18 -7.25 7.04
CA THR A 81 -9.00 -6.67 7.72
C THR A 81 -7.85 -6.47 6.75
N TYR A 82 -7.58 -7.43 5.86
CA TYR A 82 -6.56 -7.26 4.84
C TYR A 82 -6.93 -6.19 3.81
N ARG A 83 -8.21 -6.10 3.41
CA ARG A 83 -8.69 -4.99 2.57
C ARG A 83 -8.50 -3.63 3.26
N TYR A 84 -8.82 -3.57 4.56
CA TYR A 84 -8.62 -2.36 5.35
C TYR A 84 -7.14 -1.93 5.39
N LEU A 85 -6.21 -2.88 5.58
CA LEU A 85 -4.77 -2.62 5.51
C LEU A 85 -4.33 -2.17 4.11
N LEU A 86 -4.78 -2.84 3.04
CA LEU A 86 -4.46 -2.44 1.68
C LEU A 86 -4.95 -1.02 1.37
N LYS A 87 -6.16 -0.68 1.83
CA LYS A 87 -6.71 0.66 1.68
C LYS A 87 -5.89 1.70 2.43
N HIS A 88 -5.46 1.38 3.65
CA HIS A 88 -4.56 2.24 4.42
C HIS A 88 -3.24 2.49 3.69
N TYR A 89 -2.61 1.46 3.12
CA TYR A 89 -1.40 1.61 2.32
C TYR A 89 -1.63 2.37 1.02
N GLU A 90 -2.75 2.13 0.34
CA GLU A 90 -3.14 2.91 -0.83
C GLU A 90 -3.24 4.40 -0.50
N ASP A 91 -3.88 4.76 0.61
CA ASP A 91 -4.06 6.16 1.00
C ASP A 91 -2.72 6.84 1.33
N ILE A 92 -1.77 6.12 1.96
CA ILE A 92 -0.41 6.63 2.20
C ILE A 92 0.32 6.84 0.87
N LEU A 93 0.35 5.80 0.04
CA LEU A 93 1.05 5.81 -1.24
C LEU A 93 0.49 6.90 -2.16
N LEU A 94 -0.82 6.88 -2.41
CA LEU A 94 -1.50 7.75 -3.37
C LEU A 94 -1.86 9.13 -2.78
N SER A 95 -1.40 9.48 -1.58
CA SER A 95 -1.62 10.81 -1.02
C SER A 95 -1.05 11.90 -1.94
N ASN A 96 -1.69 13.06 -1.94
CA ASN A 96 -1.41 14.11 -2.93
C ASN A 96 0.06 14.60 -2.85
N LEU A 97 0.64 14.88 -4.03
CA LEU A 97 1.99 15.45 -4.21
C LEU A 97 1.94 16.80 -4.96
N GLU A 98 0.75 17.38 -5.13
CA GLU A 98 0.58 18.65 -5.82
C GLU A 98 1.51 19.75 -5.27
N LEU A 99 2.04 20.57 -6.19
CA LEU A 99 2.88 21.74 -5.92
C LEU A 99 4.31 21.45 -5.44
N MET A 100 4.76 20.20 -5.42
CA MET A 100 6.17 19.86 -5.19
C MET A 100 7.00 19.98 -6.48
N ASP A 101 8.26 20.38 -6.33
CA ASP A 101 9.25 20.26 -7.40
C ASP A 101 9.67 18.79 -7.61
N PHE A 102 10.41 18.51 -8.69
CA PHE A 102 10.81 17.14 -9.03
C PHE A 102 11.55 16.42 -7.89
N GLU A 103 12.51 17.08 -7.26
CA GLU A 103 13.35 16.47 -6.24
C GLU A 103 12.53 16.10 -4.99
N ASN A 104 11.71 17.03 -4.51
CA ASN A 104 10.88 16.80 -3.34
C ASN A 104 9.80 15.75 -3.61
N ALA A 105 9.14 15.82 -4.77
CA ALA A 105 8.12 14.82 -5.14
C ALA A 105 8.73 13.42 -5.26
N PHE A 106 9.93 13.30 -5.85
CA PHE A 106 10.62 12.02 -5.97
C PHE A 106 11.05 11.48 -4.60
N LYS A 107 11.66 12.31 -3.74
CA LYS A 107 12.11 11.86 -2.42
C LYS A 107 10.93 11.44 -1.54
N GLU A 108 9.83 12.18 -1.59
CA GLU A 108 8.61 11.86 -0.87
C GLU A 108 7.96 10.56 -1.36
N GLU A 109 8.01 10.30 -2.67
CA GLU A 109 7.58 9.05 -3.27
C GLU A 109 8.34 7.83 -2.72
N ILE A 110 9.67 7.95 -2.61
CA ILE A 110 10.52 6.92 -2.04
C ILE A 110 10.24 6.76 -0.54
N ARG A 111 10.12 7.85 0.22
CA ARG A 111 9.82 7.83 1.65
C ARG A 111 8.52 7.07 1.96
N ARG A 112 7.44 7.38 1.24
CA ARG A 112 6.15 6.69 1.40
C ARG A 112 6.22 5.21 1.04
N SER A 113 6.92 4.90 -0.05
CA SER A 113 7.15 3.52 -0.48
C SER A 113 7.93 2.72 0.56
N LEU A 114 8.95 3.34 1.16
CA LEU A 114 9.78 2.74 2.20
C LEU A 114 9.00 2.52 3.50
N PHE A 115 8.18 3.49 3.92
CA PHE A 115 7.29 3.34 5.08
C PHE A 115 6.37 2.12 4.92
N VAL A 116 5.67 2.04 3.78
CA VAL A 116 4.75 0.93 3.49
C VAL A 116 5.51 -0.40 3.43
N MET A 117 6.70 -0.41 2.86
CA MET A 117 7.52 -1.61 2.79
C MET A 117 7.94 -2.12 4.18
N LYS A 118 8.33 -1.23 5.10
CA LYS A 118 8.66 -1.59 6.49
C LYS A 118 7.44 -2.11 7.24
N ASP A 119 6.30 -1.42 7.17
CA ASP A 119 5.08 -1.85 7.86
C ASP A 119 4.54 -3.18 7.29
N ALA A 120 4.63 -3.35 5.96
CA ALA A 120 4.24 -4.59 5.28
C ALA A 120 5.21 -5.76 5.51
N GLN A 121 6.49 -5.51 5.82
CA GLN A 121 7.43 -6.57 6.19
C GLN A 121 6.99 -7.25 7.49
N ALA A 122 6.65 -6.47 8.52
CA ALA A 122 6.14 -7.01 9.79
C ALA A 122 4.86 -7.84 9.58
N LEU A 123 3.97 -7.37 8.71
CA LEU A 123 2.77 -8.07 8.27
C LEU A 123 3.11 -9.41 7.58
N MET A 124 4.08 -9.43 6.67
CA MET A 124 4.48 -10.64 5.94
C MET A 124 5.20 -11.64 6.85
N GLU A 125 6.05 -11.20 7.75
CA GLU A 125 6.71 -12.07 8.73
C GLU A 125 5.70 -12.77 9.65
N ALA A 126 4.65 -12.06 10.08
CA ALA A 126 3.54 -12.62 10.83
C ALA A 126 2.83 -13.73 10.04
N ILE A 127 2.58 -13.49 8.76
CA ILE A 127 1.92 -14.42 7.84
C ILE A 127 2.79 -15.65 7.58
N MET A 128 4.10 -15.46 7.33
CA MET A 128 5.01 -16.54 6.93
C MET A 128 5.32 -17.52 8.06
N LYS A 129 5.19 -17.11 9.32
CA LYS A 129 5.27 -18.02 10.48
C LYS A 129 4.12 -19.04 10.49
N HIS A 130 3.02 -18.74 9.79
CA HIS A 130 1.79 -19.53 9.78
C HIS A 130 1.26 -19.73 8.35
N PRO A 131 2.00 -20.46 7.48
CA PRO A 131 1.61 -20.64 6.08
C PRO A 131 0.36 -21.52 5.99
N SER A 132 -0.81 -20.89 5.92
CA SER A 132 -2.09 -21.58 5.74
C SER A 132 -2.56 -21.52 4.29
N THR A 133 -3.27 -22.55 3.83
CA THR A 133 -3.91 -22.59 2.50
C THR A 133 -4.92 -21.46 2.28
N LYS A 134 -5.43 -20.84 3.35
CA LYS A 134 -6.29 -19.67 3.32
C LYS A 134 -5.57 -18.40 2.87
N MET A 135 -4.30 -18.21 3.24
CA MET A 135 -3.52 -17.05 2.79
C MET A 135 -3.33 -17.03 1.26
N MET A 136 -3.21 -18.21 0.64
CA MET A 136 -3.14 -18.32 -0.82
C MET A 136 -4.46 -17.89 -1.50
N ARG A 137 -5.60 -18.18 -0.87
CA ARG A 137 -6.93 -17.75 -1.35
C ARG A 137 -7.12 -16.24 -1.19
N LEU A 138 -6.75 -15.68 -0.04
CA LEU A 138 -6.78 -14.25 0.21
C LEU A 138 -5.94 -13.47 -0.80
N ASN A 139 -4.74 -13.97 -1.15
CA ASN A 139 -3.91 -13.35 -2.18
C ASN A 139 -4.61 -13.34 -3.56
N HIS A 140 -5.34 -14.41 -3.90
CA HIS A 140 -6.13 -14.44 -5.13
C HIS A 140 -7.29 -13.44 -5.09
N GLU A 141 -7.98 -13.32 -3.96
CA GLU A 141 -9.13 -12.43 -3.75
C GLU A 141 -8.74 -10.95 -3.77
N LEU A 142 -7.55 -10.58 -3.29
CA LEU A 142 -7.06 -9.20 -3.21
C LEU A 142 -6.21 -8.76 -4.42
N LYS A 143 -6.07 -9.65 -5.42
CA LYS A 143 -5.13 -9.47 -6.53
C LYS A 143 -5.44 -8.23 -7.37
N ASP A 144 -6.71 -7.92 -7.57
CA ASP A 144 -7.14 -6.82 -8.41
C ASP A 144 -6.96 -5.47 -7.69
N GLU A 145 -7.20 -5.40 -6.37
CA GLU A 145 -6.90 -4.24 -5.54
C GLU A 145 -5.39 -3.95 -5.51
N ILE A 146 -4.56 -4.99 -5.32
CA ILE A 146 -3.10 -4.85 -5.36
C ILE A 146 -2.65 -4.34 -6.73
N LYS A 147 -3.22 -4.86 -7.82
CA LYS A 147 -2.90 -4.42 -9.17
C LYS A 147 -3.33 -2.96 -9.40
N HIS A 148 -4.49 -2.56 -8.91
CA HIS A 148 -4.95 -1.18 -8.99
C HIS A 148 -3.95 -0.21 -8.34
N ILE A 149 -3.49 -0.53 -7.12
CA ILE A 149 -2.48 0.27 -6.42
C ILE A 149 -1.18 0.35 -7.24
N GLN A 150 -0.72 -0.78 -7.78
CA GLN A 150 0.49 -0.82 -8.62
C GLN A 150 0.36 0.05 -9.87
N ASP A 151 -0.77 -0.01 -10.57
CA ASP A 151 -1.00 0.80 -11.77
C ASP A 151 -1.10 2.31 -11.43
N ALA A 152 -1.66 2.65 -10.26
CA ALA A 152 -1.75 4.04 -9.79
C ALA A 152 -0.38 4.61 -9.36
N MET A 153 0.39 3.84 -8.58
CA MET A 153 1.80 4.12 -8.24
C MET A 153 2.61 4.40 -9.49
N GLN A 154 2.43 3.55 -10.50
CA GLN A 154 3.16 3.65 -11.73
C GLN A 154 2.90 4.95 -12.49
N LYS A 155 1.62 5.33 -12.62
CA LYS A 155 1.23 6.60 -13.24
C LYS A 155 1.75 7.80 -12.45
N ARG A 156 1.77 7.70 -11.11
CA ARG A 156 2.31 8.77 -10.26
C ARG A 156 3.81 8.95 -10.49
N PHE A 157 4.57 7.85 -10.51
CA PHE A 157 5.99 7.90 -10.82
C PHE A 157 6.25 8.51 -12.21
N GLU A 158 5.50 8.10 -13.24
CA GLU A 158 5.55 8.71 -14.58
C GLU A 158 5.30 10.24 -14.54
N SER A 159 4.36 10.69 -13.73
CA SER A 159 4.06 12.11 -13.54
C SER A 159 5.23 12.86 -12.90
N ILE A 160 5.82 12.30 -11.83
CA ILE A 160 7.01 12.88 -11.17
C ILE A 160 8.16 13.02 -12.16
N MET A 161 8.42 11.97 -12.95
CA MET A 161 9.47 12.01 -13.99
C MET A 161 9.20 13.10 -15.04
N ARG A 162 7.94 13.34 -15.41
CA ARG A 162 7.55 14.42 -16.32
C ARG A 162 7.87 15.80 -15.72
N VAL A 163 7.60 16.01 -14.43
CA VAL A 163 7.97 17.26 -13.73
C VAL A 163 9.48 17.49 -13.82
N GLY A 164 10.30 16.46 -13.61
CA GLY A 164 11.76 16.57 -13.74
C GLY A 164 12.24 16.94 -15.15
N VAL A 165 11.52 16.53 -16.20
CA VAL A 165 11.80 16.97 -17.58
C VAL A 165 11.42 18.44 -17.78
N ILE A 166 10.25 18.86 -17.29
CA ILE A 166 9.76 20.24 -17.39
C ILE A 166 10.70 21.21 -16.66
N GLU A 167 11.20 20.82 -15.48
CA GLU A 167 12.16 21.60 -14.70
C GLU A 167 13.60 21.56 -15.26
N GLY A 168 13.85 20.79 -16.33
CA GLY A 168 15.18 20.64 -16.92
C GLY A 168 16.17 19.84 -16.07
N LYS A 169 15.70 19.16 -15.01
CA LYS A 169 16.50 18.27 -14.15
C LYS A 169 16.77 16.92 -14.84
N ILE A 170 15.89 16.51 -15.76
CA ILE A 170 16.01 15.32 -16.58
C ILE A 170 16.08 15.77 -18.06
N PRO A 171 17.04 15.27 -18.85
CA PRO A 171 17.11 15.62 -20.26
C PRO A 171 15.87 15.12 -21.04
N ALA A 172 15.29 15.99 -21.86
CA ALA A 172 14.20 15.67 -22.79
C ALA A 172 14.70 14.85 -24.00
N LYS A 173 15.26 13.66 -23.76
CA LYS A 173 15.70 12.71 -24.80
C LYS A 173 14.82 11.47 -24.77
N VAL A 174 14.74 10.78 -25.92
CA VAL A 174 14.12 9.45 -25.98
C VAL A 174 14.85 8.55 -24.99
N PRO A 175 14.20 8.12 -23.88
CA PRO A 175 14.84 7.25 -22.93
C PRO A 175 15.05 5.90 -23.61
N ASN A 176 16.24 5.32 -23.49
CA ASN A 176 16.42 3.92 -23.83
C ASN A 176 15.34 3.11 -23.06
N PRO A 177 14.49 2.32 -23.76
CA PRO A 177 13.36 1.64 -23.15
C PRO A 177 13.77 0.65 -22.06
N HIS A 178 15.05 0.27 -22.00
CA HIS A 178 15.60 -0.61 -20.97
C HIS A 178 16.07 0.15 -19.71
N LYS A 179 16.32 1.47 -19.77
CA LYS A 179 16.74 2.25 -18.59
C LYS A 179 15.72 2.24 -17.47
N ARG A 180 14.43 2.11 -17.79
CA ARG A 180 13.37 1.94 -16.79
C ARG A 180 13.60 0.72 -15.89
N TYR A 181 14.11 -0.38 -16.44
CA TYR A 181 14.40 -1.59 -15.67
C TYR A 181 15.61 -1.42 -14.77
N VAL A 182 16.60 -0.63 -15.20
CA VAL A 182 17.77 -0.29 -14.38
C VAL A 182 17.36 0.58 -13.20
N ILE A 183 16.59 1.64 -13.44
CA ILE A 183 16.06 2.53 -12.39
C ILE A 183 15.20 1.73 -11.41
N GLN A 184 14.30 0.89 -11.93
CA GLN A 184 13.47 0.02 -11.11
C GLN A 184 14.31 -0.90 -10.23
N ALA A 185 15.29 -1.62 -10.81
CA ALA A 185 16.16 -2.54 -10.08
C ALA A 185 16.99 -1.82 -9.02
N LEU A 186 17.44 -0.59 -9.30
CA LEU A 186 18.20 0.24 -8.38
C LEU A 186 17.35 0.66 -7.19
N ILE A 187 16.17 1.25 -7.44
CA ILE A 187 15.26 1.71 -6.38
C ILE A 187 14.84 0.51 -5.53
N SER A 188 14.36 -0.57 -6.16
CA SER A 188 13.93 -1.75 -5.42
C SER A 188 15.10 -2.38 -4.66
N GLY A 189 16.25 -2.59 -5.31
CA GLY A 189 17.41 -3.23 -4.69
C GLY A 189 17.88 -2.49 -3.42
N LEU A 190 18.05 -1.17 -3.51
CA LEU A 190 18.51 -0.37 -2.37
C LEU A 190 17.49 -0.35 -1.23
N MET A 191 16.18 -0.20 -1.54
CA MET A 191 15.14 -0.32 -0.51
C MET A 191 15.11 -1.72 0.11
N PHE A 192 15.41 -2.79 -0.66
CA PHE A 192 15.52 -4.16 -0.14
C PHE A 192 16.52 -4.23 0.99
N GLN A 193 17.74 -3.87 0.67
CA GLN A 193 18.92 -4.07 1.50
C GLN A 193 18.79 -3.25 2.77
N PHE A 194 18.29 -2.02 2.63
CA PHE A 194 18.02 -1.15 3.76
C PHE A 194 16.97 -1.73 4.73
N VAL A 195 15.83 -2.20 4.22
CA VAL A 195 14.77 -2.79 5.08
C VAL A 195 15.26 -4.07 5.79
N HIS A 196 16.17 -4.82 5.17
CA HIS A 196 16.78 -6.01 5.76
C HIS A 196 18.00 -5.71 6.65
N GLN A 197 18.28 -4.43 6.94
CA GLN A 197 19.40 -4.00 7.77
C GLN A 197 20.77 -4.46 7.23
N GLU A 198 20.88 -4.63 5.91
CA GLU A 198 22.12 -4.98 5.22
C GLU A 198 22.98 -3.74 4.90
N MET A 199 22.51 -2.55 5.29
CA MET A 199 23.14 -1.26 5.03
C MET A 199 23.35 -0.49 6.33
N ASP A 200 24.52 0.10 6.50
CA ASP A 200 24.86 1.01 7.61
C ASP A 200 24.65 2.46 7.15
N MET A 201 23.39 2.87 7.09
CA MET A 201 22.98 4.25 6.80
C MET A 201 21.57 4.51 7.32
N ASP A 202 21.21 5.78 7.47
CA ASP A 202 19.84 6.17 7.83
C ASP A 202 18.90 6.31 6.61
N GLU A 203 17.63 6.56 6.91
CA GLU A 203 16.58 6.64 5.88
C GLU A 203 16.76 7.84 4.93
N ASP A 204 17.19 8.99 5.44
CA ASP A 204 17.39 10.17 4.61
C ASP A 204 18.64 10.02 3.73
N GLU A 205 19.69 9.37 4.24
CA GLU A 205 20.87 8.98 3.47
C GLU A 205 20.52 8.02 2.32
N LEU A 206 19.67 7.01 2.57
CA LEU A 206 19.18 6.10 1.54
C LEU A 206 18.38 6.84 0.46
N ILE A 207 17.44 7.71 0.87
CA ILE A 207 16.60 8.46 -0.06
C ILE A 207 17.46 9.37 -0.94
N GLU A 208 18.45 10.03 -0.36
CA GLU A 208 19.41 10.85 -1.10
C GLU A 208 20.24 10.01 -2.08
N LEU A 209 20.76 8.85 -1.65
CA LEU A 209 21.50 7.93 -2.51
C LEU A 209 20.66 7.51 -3.72
N ILE A 210 19.41 7.08 -3.50
CA ILE A 210 18.49 6.66 -4.57
C ILE A 210 18.28 7.81 -5.55
N TYR A 211 17.99 9.02 -5.05
CA TYR A 211 17.78 10.20 -5.90
C TYR A 211 19.00 10.49 -6.77
N GLN A 212 20.20 10.49 -6.18
CA GLN A 212 21.44 10.77 -6.90
C GLN A 212 21.73 9.71 -7.98
N GLU A 213 21.58 8.43 -7.66
CA GLU A 213 21.85 7.35 -8.61
C GLU A 213 20.85 7.29 -9.76
N VAL A 214 19.56 7.54 -9.48
CA VAL A 214 18.53 7.66 -10.53
C VAL A 214 18.84 8.85 -11.43
N ARG A 215 19.18 10.01 -10.86
CA ARG A 215 19.56 11.21 -11.62
C ARG A 215 20.78 10.95 -12.50
N LYS A 216 21.82 10.31 -11.97
CA LYS A 216 22.99 9.89 -12.76
C LYS A 216 22.55 9.02 -13.92
N THR A 217 21.81 7.95 -13.66
CA THR A 217 21.33 6.99 -14.68
C THR A 217 20.56 7.67 -15.82
N LEU A 218 19.80 8.72 -15.49
CA LEU A 218 19.09 9.55 -16.45
C LEU A 218 20.00 10.52 -17.22
N SER A 219 21.04 11.06 -16.58
CA SER A 219 22.02 11.96 -17.20
C SER A 219 23.04 11.29 -18.13
N TRP A 220 23.25 9.97 -18.01
CA TRP A 220 24.22 9.24 -18.83
C TRP A 220 23.73 9.10 -20.29
N HIS A 221 24.15 10.03 -21.16
CA HIS A 221 24.55 9.90 -22.59
C HIS A 221 24.34 11.23 -23.34
N LYS A 222 25.44 11.88 -23.72
CA LYS A 222 25.52 13.02 -24.65
C LYS A 222 25.88 12.55 -26.06
N THR A 223 25.05 11.78 -26.76
CA THR A 223 25.28 11.54 -28.22
C THR A 223 24.06 10.95 -28.95
N TRP A 224 23.58 11.70 -29.97
CA TRP A 224 22.90 11.38 -31.26
C TRP A 224 21.64 10.47 -31.29
N LEU A 225 20.68 10.56 -32.22
CA LEU A 225 20.40 11.34 -33.47
C LEU A 225 18.87 11.50 -33.60
N GLU A 226 18.42 12.46 -34.42
CA GLU A 226 17.02 12.76 -34.76
C GLU A 226 16.24 11.54 -35.31
N GLY A 227 14.99 11.39 -34.89
CA GLY A 227 14.06 10.42 -35.48
C GLY A 227 12.89 10.06 -34.56
N ASP A 228 11.71 10.49 -34.97
CA ASP A 228 10.37 10.02 -34.56
C ASP A 228 9.82 10.39 -33.17
N LEU A 229 9.07 11.51 -33.20
CA LEU A 229 8.31 12.11 -32.10
C LEU A 229 6.93 11.45 -31.83
N GLU A 230 6.59 10.31 -32.43
CA GLU A 230 5.23 9.75 -32.33
C GLU A 230 5.05 8.55 -31.38
N SER A 231 6.12 8.07 -30.72
CA SER A 231 6.04 6.91 -29.81
C SER A 231 6.09 7.29 -28.32
N CYS A 232 5.89 8.57 -28.00
CA CYS A 232 6.16 9.20 -26.70
C CYS A 232 5.30 8.78 -25.50
N PHE A 233 4.38 7.83 -25.62
CA PHE A 233 3.53 7.41 -24.51
C PHE A 233 3.33 5.90 -24.53
N PHE A 234 4.23 5.14 -23.91
CA PHE A 234 3.98 3.72 -23.68
C PHE A 234 4.43 3.25 -22.29
N VAL A 235 3.42 3.19 -21.42
CA VAL A 235 3.11 2.16 -20.42
C VAL A 235 4.32 1.59 -19.70
N TRP A 236 4.63 2.15 -18.54
CA TRP A 236 5.41 1.42 -17.58
C TRP A 236 4.64 0.18 -17.09
N ASN A 237 5.33 -0.96 -17.08
CA ASN A 237 4.77 -2.22 -16.62
C ASN A 237 5.42 -2.55 -15.27
N PHE A 238 4.75 -2.20 -14.16
CA PHE A 238 5.16 -2.54 -12.79
C PHE A 238 4.94 -4.04 -12.46
N LYS A 239 4.91 -4.91 -13.48
CA LYS A 239 4.75 -6.37 -13.33
C LYS A 239 5.84 -7.03 -12.50
N ARG A 240 7.00 -6.37 -12.30
CA ARG A 240 8.10 -6.87 -11.46
C ARG A 240 8.03 -6.44 -9.99
N PHE A 241 7.23 -5.42 -9.64
CA PHE A 241 6.91 -5.12 -8.23
C PHE A 241 5.94 -6.16 -7.66
N ARG A 242 5.13 -6.77 -8.54
CA ARG A 242 4.36 -8.00 -8.29
C ARG A 242 5.24 -9.18 -7.87
N TRP A 243 6.54 -9.13 -8.15
CA TRP A 243 7.55 -10.13 -7.83
C TRP A 243 8.57 -9.58 -6.82
N TRP A 244 8.24 -8.60 -5.99
CA TRP A 244 9.24 -8.09 -5.04
C TRP A 244 8.69 -7.89 -3.63
N LEU A 245 7.41 -7.53 -3.50
CA LEU A 245 6.68 -7.81 -2.26
C LEU A 245 6.32 -9.30 -2.12
N ALA A 246 6.18 -10.03 -3.24
CA ALA A 246 5.89 -11.46 -3.24
C ALA A 246 7.15 -12.34 -3.42
N PHE A 247 8.10 -11.97 -4.28
CA PHE A 247 9.16 -12.92 -4.67
C PHE A 247 10.40 -12.89 -3.79
N SER A 248 10.73 -11.78 -3.13
CA SER A 248 11.87 -11.75 -2.21
C SER A 248 11.67 -12.66 -0.99
N TYR A 249 10.41 -13.02 -0.67
CA TYR A 249 10.07 -13.88 0.46
C TYR A 249 9.38 -15.21 0.08
N LEU A 250 8.66 -15.33 -1.06
CA LEU A 250 8.08 -16.62 -1.49
C LEU A 250 8.98 -17.45 -2.45
N SER A 251 10.04 -16.88 -3.04
CA SER A 251 10.86 -17.63 -4.01
C SER A 251 11.96 -18.50 -3.40
N ILE A 252 12.13 -18.50 -2.08
CA ILE A 252 13.01 -19.44 -1.37
C ILE A 252 12.38 -20.84 -1.28
N TYR A 253 11.08 -21.03 -1.56
CA TYR A 253 10.42 -22.32 -1.32
C TYR A 253 9.56 -22.90 -2.47
N ASN A 254 9.40 -22.23 -3.61
CA ASN A 254 8.76 -22.83 -4.80
C ASN A 254 9.79 -23.45 -5.78
N GLY A 255 10.88 -23.98 -5.22
CA GLY A 255 11.93 -24.70 -5.93
C GLY A 255 12.07 -26.15 -5.46
N SER A 256 10.97 -26.86 -5.27
CA SER A 256 10.94 -28.33 -5.23
C SER A 256 9.49 -28.82 -5.34
N ASP A 257 8.93 -28.77 -6.54
CA ASP A 257 8.18 -29.88 -7.11
C ASP A 257 7.77 -29.52 -8.55
N TYR A 258 8.41 -30.26 -9.47
CA TYR A 258 8.30 -30.30 -10.93
C TYR A 258 9.06 -29.26 -11.76
#